data_AF-A0A0D0BQ70-F1
#
_entry.id   AF-A0A0D0BQ70-F1
#
_cell.length_a   1.000
_cell.length_b   1.000
_cell.length_c   1.000
_cell.angle_alpha   90.00
_cell.angle_beta   90.00
_cell.angle_gamma   90.00
#
_symmetry.space_group_name_H-M   'P 1'
#
loop_
_entity.id
_entity.type
_entity.pdbx_description
1 polymer ?
#
loop_
_entity_poly.entity_id
_entity_poly.type
_entity_poly.pdbx_seq_one_letter_code
_entity_poly.pdbx_strand_id
1 'polypeptide(L)'
;IPCNVTTRWNSTHNMLVSFVKMKDIILDFLDCSLNSLVEFVLMKDGWEAIEGLVMILKDAMLFFSADSPLVASVIPAMDAIDEAFATGIINDKELSTPIQNDLMIAKKTLNKYYSLIDNSIIPRLAMSKYKFLCCLKLFSADSLF
;
A
#
# COMPACT_ATOMS: atom_id res chain seq x y z
N ILE A 1 18.07 -13.40 8.68
CA ILE A 1 16.94 -12.64 8.10
C ILE A 1 15.95 -13.68 7.58
N PRO A 2 14.81 -13.94 8.25
CA PRO A 2 13.93 -15.02 7.82
C PRO A 2 13.14 -14.63 6.56
N CYS A 3 12.73 -15.66 5.84
CA CYS A 3 12.76 -15.77 4.38
C CYS A 3 11.76 -14.91 3.58
N ASN A 4 12.23 -14.58 2.37
CA ASN A 4 11.56 -13.99 1.22
C ASN A 4 10.16 -14.59 0.94
N VAL A 5 9.11 -13.78 1.13
CA VAL A 5 7.79 -14.05 0.55
C VAL A 5 7.83 -13.60 -0.91
N THR A 6 7.33 -14.43 -1.82
CA THR A 6 7.36 -14.25 -3.29
C THR A 6 6.74 -12.93 -3.79
N THR A 7 6.03 -12.19 -2.94
CA THR A 7 5.60 -10.83 -3.20
C THR A 7 6.73 -9.86 -2.84
N ARG A 8 7.37 -9.27 -3.86
CA ARG A 8 8.48 -8.29 -3.81
C ARG A 8 8.22 -7.01 -2.97
N TRP A 9 7.13 -6.96 -2.22
CA TRP A 9 6.68 -5.82 -1.42
C TRP A 9 7.66 -5.53 -0.28
N ASN A 10 8.25 -6.58 0.31
CA ASN A 10 9.25 -6.43 1.37
C ASN A 10 10.55 -5.79 0.86
N SER A 11 10.99 -6.18 -0.35
CA SER A 11 12.16 -5.55 -0.96
C SER A 11 11.89 -4.09 -1.33
N THR A 12 10.72 -3.77 -1.88
CA THR A 12 10.36 -2.39 -2.23
C THR A 12 10.27 -1.51 -0.99
N HIS A 13 9.61 -1.99 0.07
CA HIS A 13 9.58 -1.30 1.37
C HIS A 13 11.00 -1.02 1.88
N ASN A 14 11.86 -2.04 1.93
CA ASN A 14 13.22 -1.89 2.44
C ASN A 14 14.07 -0.93 1.59
N MET A 15 13.87 -0.93 0.26
CA MET A 15 14.51 0.01 -0.65
C MET A 15 14.08 1.44 -0.33
N LEU A 16 12.77 1.69 -0.19
CA LEU A 16 12.24 3.02 0.08
C LEU A 16 12.62 3.53 1.48
N VAL A 17 12.60 2.67 2.50
CA VAL A 17 13.11 3.02 3.83
C VAL A 17 14.58 3.44 3.77
N SER A 18 15.39 2.73 2.99
CA SER A 18 16.80 3.09 2.82
C SER A 18 16.95 4.40 2.05
N PHE A 19 16.14 4.62 1.01
CA PHE A 19 16.13 5.85 0.22
C PHE A 19 15.75 7.06 1.08
N VAL A 20 14.70 6.97 1.90
CA VAL A 20 14.29 8.03 2.84
C VAL A 20 15.39 8.32 3.87
N LYS A 21 16.09 7.30 4.39
CA LYS A 21 17.22 7.51 5.31
C LYS A 21 18.39 8.23 4.67
N MET A 22 18.55 8.13 3.36
CA MET A 22 19.62 8.80 2.60
C MET A 22 19.21 10.18 2.09
N LYS A 23 18.02 10.70 2.48
CA LYS A 23 17.47 11.97 2.00
C LYS A 23 18.47 13.11 2.05
N ASP A 24 19.12 13.34 3.19
CA ASP A 24 20.06 14.45 3.35
C ASP A 24 21.27 14.31 2.42
N ILE A 25 21.81 13.10 2.29
CA ILE A 25 22.95 12.80 1.40
C ILE A 25 22.56 12.99 -0.07
N ILE A 26 21.35 12.58 -0.45
CA ILE A 26 20.83 12.73 -1.81
C ILE A 26 20.63 14.21 -2.12
N LEU A 27 20.08 14.99 -1.20
CA LEU A 27 19.90 16.44 -1.38
C LEU A 27 21.25 17.14 -1.53
N ASP A 28 22.21 16.85 -0.67
CA ASP A 28 23.57 17.43 -0.73
C ASP A 28 24.28 17.08 -2.05
N PHE A 29 24.10 15.84 -2.54
CA PHE A 29 24.66 15.38 -3.81
C PHE A 29 24.01 16.04 -5.04
N LEU A 30 22.69 16.26 -4.98
CA LEU A 30 21.94 16.90 -6.06
C LEU A 30 22.12 18.42 -6.09
N ASP A 31 22.38 19.05 -4.94
CA ASP A 31 22.64 20.49 -4.80
C ASP A 31 24.10 20.89 -5.15
N CYS A 32 25.00 19.91 -5.31
CA CYS A 32 26.35 20.16 -5.80
C CYS A 32 26.34 20.82 -7.20
N SER A 33 26.88 22.05 -7.28
CA SER A 33 26.85 22.96 -8.45
C SER A 33 27.49 22.45 -9.75
N LEU A 34 27.97 21.20 -9.79
CA LEU A 34 28.58 20.56 -10.96
C LEU A 34 27.63 19.63 -11.71
N ASN A 35 26.41 19.41 -11.20
CA ASN A 35 25.54 18.35 -11.68
C ASN A 35 24.29 18.92 -12.36
N SER A 36 24.02 18.54 -13.61
CA SER A 36 22.75 18.77 -14.32
C SER A 36 21.58 17.97 -13.71
N LEU A 37 21.67 17.64 -12.42
CA LEU A 37 20.81 16.69 -11.71
C LEU A 37 19.82 17.40 -10.78
N VAL A 38 19.90 18.72 -10.65
CA VAL A 38 18.95 19.54 -9.88
C VAL A 38 17.50 19.30 -10.34
N GLU A 39 17.29 18.98 -11.62
CA GLU A 39 15.96 18.63 -12.17
C GLU A 39 15.35 17.35 -11.58
N PHE A 40 16.17 16.48 -10.98
CA PHE A 40 15.74 15.24 -10.33
C PHE A 40 15.54 15.40 -8.82
N VAL A 41 15.75 16.60 -8.27
CA VAL A 41 15.46 16.88 -6.86
C VAL A 41 13.96 16.70 -6.65
N LEU A 42 13.63 15.76 -5.77
CA LEU A 42 12.27 15.57 -5.29
C LEU A 42 11.85 16.80 -4.49
N MET A 43 10.73 17.40 -4.91
CA MET A 43 10.04 18.42 -4.13
C MET A 43 9.56 17.83 -2.80
N LYS A 44 9.26 18.71 -1.85
CA LYS A 44 8.79 18.33 -0.51
C LYS A 44 7.65 17.32 -0.57
N ASP A 45 6.67 17.54 -1.43
CA ASP A 45 5.48 16.67 -1.56
C ASP A 45 5.83 15.30 -2.13
N GLY A 46 6.86 15.23 -2.98
CA GLY A 46 7.41 13.95 -3.47
C GLY A 46 8.04 13.12 -2.36
N TRP A 47 8.71 13.75 -1.40
CA TRP A 47 9.23 13.06 -0.21
C TRP A 47 8.10 12.62 0.72
N GLU A 48 7.11 13.46 0.96
CA GLU A 48 5.94 13.12 1.79
C GLU A 48 5.15 11.95 1.19
N ALA A 49 4.98 11.91 -0.13
CA ALA A 49 4.36 10.78 -0.83
C ALA A 49 5.14 9.47 -0.65
N ILE A 50 6.48 9.52 -0.74
CA ILE A 50 7.33 8.34 -0.51
C ILE A 50 7.22 7.85 0.94
N GLU A 51 7.23 8.76 1.91
CA GLU A 51 7.08 8.43 3.33
C GLU A 51 5.71 7.81 3.62
N GLY A 52 4.64 8.34 3.03
CA GLY A 52 3.29 7.75 3.08
C GLY A 52 3.27 6.34 2.46
N LEU A 53 3.94 6.14 1.33
CA LEU A 53 4.01 4.83 0.67
C LEU A 53 4.77 3.81 1.52
N VAL A 54 5.84 4.22 2.21
CA VAL A 54 6.58 3.38 3.16
C VAL A 54 5.65 2.89 4.28
N MET A 55 4.83 3.78 4.85
CA MET A 55 3.88 3.42 5.90
C MET A 55 2.84 2.42 5.41
N ILE A 56 2.22 2.65 4.25
CA ILE A 56 1.21 1.75 3.67
C ILE A 56 1.80 0.37 3.39
N LEU A 57 3.01 0.31 2.81
CA LEU A 57 3.67 -0.96 2.52
C LEU A 57 4.04 -1.73 3.80
N LYS A 58 4.40 -1.01 4.88
CA LYS A 58 4.68 -1.61 6.18
C LYS A 58 3.41 -2.23 6.79
N ASP A 59 2.31 -1.49 6.79
CA ASP A 59 1.04 -1.96 7.35
C ASP A 59 0.50 -3.15 6.56
N ALA A 60 0.56 -3.08 5.23
CA ALA A 60 0.21 -4.20 4.36
C ALA A 60 1.09 -5.43 4.63
N MET A 61 2.41 -5.25 4.75
CA MET A 61 3.34 -6.34 5.05
C MET A 61 3.03 -7.02 6.38
N LEU A 62 2.83 -6.24 7.45
CA LEU A 62 2.50 -6.78 8.77
C LEU A 62 1.18 -7.53 8.73
N PHE A 63 0.18 -6.97 8.05
CA PHE A 63 -1.13 -7.59 7.89
C PHE A 63 -1.05 -8.94 7.15
N PHE A 64 -0.36 -8.99 6.00
CA PHE A 64 -0.25 -10.22 5.20
C PHE A 64 0.75 -11.23 5.78
N SER A 65 1.66 -10.81 6.67
CA SER A 65 2.60 -11.71 7.34
C SER A 65 2.07 -12.29 8.65
N ALA A 66 0.89 -11.87 9.12
CA ALA A 66 0.26 -12.44 10.31
C ALA A 66 -0.13 -13.91 10.07
N ASP A 67 -0.12 -14.74 11.11
CA ASP A 67 -0.36 -16.20 11.03
C ASP A 67 -1.77 -16.60 10.54
N SER A 68 -2.70 -15.65 10.42
CA SER A 68 -4.02 -15.85 9.80
C SER A 68 -4.67 -14.54 9.36
N PRO A 69 -4.34 -14.00 8.16
CA PRO A 69 -5.21 -13.05 7.53
C PRO A 69 -6.46 -13.82 7.09
N LEU A 70 -7.63 -13.52 7.64
CA LEU A 70 -8.86 -14.08 7.08
C LEU A 70 -8.92 -13.67 5.60
N VAL A 71 -9.28 -14.60 4.72
CA VAL A 71 -9.52 -14.26 3.30
C VAL A 71 -10.52 -13.10 3.16
N ALA A 72 -11.47 -12.99 4.10
CA ALA A 72 -12.42 -11.88 4.18
C ALA A 72 -11.77 -10.52 4.51
N SER A 73 -10.63 -10.48 5.20
CA SER A 73 -9.93 -9.24 5.55
C SER A 73 -8.95 -8.76 4.47
N VAL A 74 -8.69 -9.57 3.44
CA VAL A 74 -7.83 -9.18 2.30
C VAL A 74 -8.46 -8.06 1.49
N ILE A 75 -9.78 -8.09 1.27
CA ILE A 75 -10.48 -7.07 0.47
C ILE A 75 -10.44 -5.69 1.17
N PRO A 76 -10.82 -5.55 2.45
CA PRO A 76 -10.67 -4.28 3.16
C PRO A 76 -9.23 -3.74 3.19
N ALA A 77 -8.23 -4.61 3.29
CA ALA A 77 -6.83 -4.19 3.23
C ALA A 77 -6.44 -3.68 1.84
N MET A 78 -6.92 -4.32 0.77
CA MET A 78 -6.73 -3.84 -0.60
C MET A 78 -7.49 -2.53 -0.86
N ASP A 79 -8.70 -2.37 -0.32
CA ASP A 79 -9.50 -1.14 -0.45
C ASP A 79 -8.78 0.05 0.21
N ALA A 80 -8.19 -0.16 1.40
CA ALA A 80 -7.39 0.86 2.08
C ALA A 80 -6.14 1.27 1.26
N ILE A 81 -5.50 0.31 0.58
CA ILE A 81 -4.36 0.60 -0.31
C ILE A 81 -4.83 1.37 -1.56
N ASP A 82 -5.97 1.00 -2.16
CA ASP A 82 -6.51 1.72 -3.33
C ASP A 82 -6.91 3.15 -2.99
N GLU A 83 -7.56 3.34 -1.84
CA GLU A 83 -7.96 4.66 -1.33
C GLU A 83 -6.73 5.54 -1.09
N ALA A 84 -5.67 4.98 -0.50
CA ALA A 84 -4.44 5.73 -0.27
C ALA A 84 -3.75 6.13 -1.60
N PHE A 85 -3.71 5.24 -2.59
CA PHE A 85 -3.19 5.58 -3.92
C PHE A 85 -4.09 6.60 -4.64
N ALA A 86 -5.40 6.46 -4.56
CA ALA A 86 -6.34 7.41 -5.15
C ALA A 86 -6.19 8.80 -4.50
N THR A 87 -6.06 8.86 -3.18
CA THR A 87 -5.84 10.10 -2.44
C THR A 87 -4.52 10.76 -2.84
N GLY A 88 -3.43 10.00 -2.97
CA GLY A 88 -2.15 10.52 -3.47
C GLY A 88 -2.21 11.02 -4.93
N ILE A 89 -2.97 10.35 -5.81
CA ILE A 89 -3.14 10.76 -7.21
C ILE A 89 -4.08 11.99 -7.34
N ILE A 90 -5.13 12.06 -6.52
CA ILE A 90 -6.19 13.07 -6.64
C ILE A 90 -5.83 14.36 -5.90
N ASN A 91 -5.18 14.28 -4.74
CA ASN A 91 -4.89 15.46 -3.93
C ASN A 91 -3.71 16.28 -4.45
N ASP A 92 -2.74 15.68 -5.15
CA ASP A 92 -1.55 16.41 -5.60
C ASP A 92 -1.39 16.39 -7.12
N LYS A 93 -1.89 17.46 -7.74
CA LYS A 93 -1.41 17.91 -9.07
C LYS A 93 0.07 18.30 -9.06
N GLU A 94 0.70 18.35 -7.89
CA GLU A 94 2.11 18.76 -7.68
C GLU A 94 3.08 17.58 -7.54
N LEU A 95 2.61 16.31 -7.49
CA LEU A 95 3.52 15.17 -7.54
C LEU A 95 4.28 15.13 -8.87
N SER A 96 5.56 14.80 -8.79
CA SER A 96 6.40 14.67 -9.98
C SER A 96 5.90 13.56 -10.91
N THR A 97 6.09 13.74 -12.22
CA THR A 97 5.68 12.78 -13.26
C THR A 97 6.11 11.33 -12.96
N PRO A 98 7.31 11.06 -12.44
CA PRO A 98 7.71 9.70 -12.07
C PRO A 98 6.81 9.07 -10.98
N ILE A 99 6.50 9.81 -9.91
CA ILE A 99 5.67 9.31 -8.81
C ILE A 99 4.25 9.02 -9.30
N GLN A 100 3.69 9.91 -10.13
CA GLN A 100 2.36 9.69 -10.71
C GLN A 100 2.32 8.42 -11.58
N ASN A 101 3.35 8.20 -12.39
CA ASN A 101 3.46 6.99 -13.21
C ASN A 101 3.55 5.72 -12.36
N ASP A 102 4.35 5.75 -11.29
CA ASP A 102 4.49 4.62 -10.37
C ASP A 102 3.17 4.30 -9.66
N LEU A 103 2.47 5.32 -9.16
CA LEU A 103 1.13 5.16 -8.56
C LEU A 103 0.11 4.60 -9.55
N MET A 104 0.16 5.01 -10.82
CA MET A 104 -0.70 4.49 -11.87
C MET A 104 -0.42 3.01 -12.16
N ILE A 105 0.86 2.60 -12.18
CA ILE A 105 1.28 1.20 -12.33
C ILE A 105 0.80 0.38 -11.12
N ALA A 106 0.95 0.92 -9.91
CA ALA A 106 0.47 0.28 -8.69
C ALA A 106 -1.05 0.06 -8.73
N LYS A 107 -1.83 1.07 -9.15
CA LYS A 107 -3.29 0.97 -9.30
C LYS A 107 -3.72 -0.05 -10.35
N LYS A 108 -3.05 -0.09 -11.52
CA LYS A 108 -3.29 -1.12 -12.54
C LYS A 108 -3.01 -2.53 -12.00
N THR A 109 -1.95 -2.67 -11.21
CA THR A 109 -1.59 -3.94 -10.58
C THR A 109 -2.65 -4.36 -9.57
N LEU A 110 -3.13 -3.43 -8.75
CA LEU A 110 -4.18 -3.68 -7.76
C LEU A 110 -5.51 -4.10 -8.44
N ASN A 111 -5.90 -3.41 -9.51
CA ASN A 111 -7.07 -3.77 -10.33
C ASN A 111 -6.98 -5.20 -10.88
N LYS A 112 -5.77 -5.65 -11.28
CA LYS A 112 -5.57 -7.04 -11.70
C LYS A 112 -5.84 -8.00 -10.54
N TYR A 113 -5.39 -7.70 -9.32
CA TYR A 113 -5.70 -8.51 -8.15
C TYR A 113 -7.20 -8.53 -7.82
N TYR A 114 -7.90 -7.40 -7.90
CA TYR A 114 -9.36 -7.36 -7.78
C TYR A 114 -10.04 -8.29 -8.79
N SER A 115 -9.63 -8.23 -10.07
CA SER A 115 -10.19 -9.11 -11.09
C SER A 115 -9.99 -10.61 -10.78
N LEU A 116 -8.86 -10.98 -10.18
CA LEU A 116 -8.58 -12.37 -9.80
C LEU A 116 -9.42 -12.79 -8.59
N ILE A 117 -9.60 -11.89 -7.62
CA ILE A 117 -10.41 -12.11 -6.41
C ILE A 117 -11.89 -12.23 -6.77
N ASP A 118 -12.43 -11.34 -7.61
CA ASP A 118 -13.83 -11.37 -8.06
C ASP A 118 -14.16 -12.64 -8.84
N ASN A 119 -13.21 -13.10 -9.66
CA ASN A 119 -13.35 -14.35 -10.41
C ASN A 119 -13.22 -15.59 -9.50
N SER A 120 -12.72 -15.47 -8.27
CA SER A 120 -12.58 -16.58 -7.33
C SER A 120 -13.84 -16.77 -6.47
N ILE A 121 -14.12 -18.01 -6.09
CA ILE A 121 -15.29 -18.36 -5.23
C ILE A 121 -14.96 -18.18 -3.74
N ILE A 122 -13.68 -18.27 -3.36
CA ILE A 122 -13.21 -18.35 -1.98
C ILE A 122 -13.53 -17.07 -1.15
N PRO A 123 -13.23 -15.84 -1.61
CA PRO A 123 -13.56 -14.63 -0.86
C PRO A 123 -15.07 -14.39 -0.78
N ARG A 124 -15.84 -14.76 -1.81
CA ARG A 124 -17.31 -14.68 -1.78
C ARG A 124 -17.92 -15.58 -0.71
N LEU A 125 -17.44 -16.83 -0.60
CA LEU A 125 -17.84 -17.74 0.47
C LEU A 125 -17.39 -17.24 1.86
N ALA A 126 -16.17 -16.68 1.95
CA ALA A 126 -15.64 -16.14 3.20
C ALA A 126 -16.42 -14.91 3.67
N MET A 127 -16.74 -13.96 2.79
CA MET A 127 -17.54 -12.78 3.10
C MET A 127 -18.97 -13.12 3.49
N SER A 128 -19.59 -14.09 2.80
CA SER A 128 -20.92 -14.59 3.16
C SER A 128 -20.93 -15.16 4.58
N LYS A 129 -19.91 -15.98 4.93
CA LYS A 129 -19.76 -16.49 6.31
C LYS A 129 -19.45 -15.40 7.32
N TYR A 130 -18.61 -14.43 6.99
CA TYR A 130 -18.27 -13.32 7.89
C TYR A 130 -19.50 -12.48 8.21
N LYS A 131 -20.30 -12.14 7.19
CA LYS A 131 -21.57 -11.40 7.35
C LYS A 131 -22.57 -12.21 8.18
N PHE A 132 -22.70 -13.51 7.91
CA PHE A 132 -23.56 -14.41 8.69
C PHE A 132 -23.13 -14.52 10.16
N LEU A 133 -21.84 -14.69 10.43
CA LEU A 133 -21.29 -14.73 11.79
C LEU A 133 -21.45 -13.40 12.53
N CYS A 134 -21.28 -12.26 11.84
CA CYS A 134 -21.49 -10.94 12.43
C CYS A 134 -22.96 -10.73 12.79
N CYS A 135 -23.89 -11.11 11.91
CA CYS A 135 -25.32 -11.07 12.19
C CYS A 135 -25.71 -11.99 13.36
N LEU A 136 -25.14 -13.20 13.45
CA LEU A 136 -25.36 -14.12 14.58
C LEU A 136 -24.82 -13.56 15.91
N LYS A 137 -23.65 -12.91 15.89
CA LYS A 137 -23.12 -12.25 17.09
C LYS A 137 -23.98 -11.07 17.55
N LEU A 138 -24.53 -10.29 16.62
CA LEU A 138 -25.46 -9.21 16.94
C LEU A 138 -26.77 -9.76 17.53
N PHE A 139 -27.35 -10.78 16.91
CA PHE A 139 -28.56 -11.44 17.41
C PHE A 139 -28.36 -12.14 18.77
N SER A 140 -27.16 -12.66 19.03
CA SER A 140 -26.83 -13.29 20.31
C SER A 140 -26.53 -12.27 21.42
N ALA A 141 -26.11 -11.05 21.07
CA ALA A 141 -25.95 -9.96 22.03
C ALA A 141 -27.30 -9.31 22.39
N ASP A 142 -28.27 -9.33 21.49
CA ASP A 142 -29.61 -8.78 21.69
C ASP A 142 -30.59 -9.75 22.41
N SER A 143 -30.17 -10.99 22.71
CA SER A 143 -31.00 -12.00 23.40
C SER A 143 -30.73 -12.12 24.91
N LEU A 144 -30.14 -11.08 25.51
CA LEU A 144 -29.86 -10.96 26.95
C LEU A 144 -30.70 -9.87 27.65
N PHE A 145 -31.90 -9.57 27.11
CA PHE A 145 -32.94 -8.78 27.76
C PHE A 145 -34.28 -9.53 27.78
#